data_AF-A0A520B978-F1
#
_entry.id   AF-A0A520B978-F1
#
_cell.length_a   1.000
_cell.length_b   1.000
_cell.length_c   1.000
_cell.angle_alpha   90.00
_cell.angle_beta   90.00
_cell.angle_gamma   90.00
#
_symmetry.space_group_name_H-M   'P 1'
#
loop_
_entity.id
_entity.type
_entity.pdbx_description
1 polymer ?
#
loop_
_entity_poly.entity_id
_entity_poly.type
_entity_poly.pdbx_seq_one_letter_code
_entity_poly.pdbx_strand_id
1 'polypeptide(L)'
;MNSGDNDPNRVRESSRPDPDAHGQASLLIVESLLHGMIEKRLLTVEEAVEIMTAACEVKEEIAATSVESDDAAQHSLDLIARITASFKVDHG
;
A
#
# COMPACT_ATOMS: atom_id res chain seq x y z
N MET A 1 11.83 7.24 51.68
CA MET A 1 11.09 6.28 50.82
C MET A 1 10.45 7.10 49.71
N ASN A 2 11.00 7.07 48.50
CA ASN A 2 10.56 7.92 47.39
C ASN A 2 9.47 7.16 46.61
N SER A 3 8.22 7.63 46.68
CA SER A 3 7.10 7.07 45.90
C SER A 3 7.35 7.34 44.42
N GLY A 4 7.51 6.27 43.66
CA GLY A 4 7.67 6.30 42.22
C GLY A 4 6.47 6.94 41.55
N ASP A 5 6.74 8.06 40.89
CA ASP A 5 5.92 8.71 39.90
C ASP A 5 5.79 7.79 38.67
N ASN A 6 4.84 6.85 38.74
CA ASN A 6 4.43 6.04 37.59
C ASN A 6 3.24 6.75 36.94
N ASP A 7 3.51 7.76 36.13
CA ASP A 7 2.54 8.27 35.17
C ASP A 7 2.32 7.21 34.08
N PRO A 8 1.15 6.54 34.02
CA PRO A 8 0.87 5.51 33.02
C PRO A 8 0.72 6.08 31.59
N ASN A 9 0.76 7.40 31.43
CA ASN A 9 0.55 8.05 30.14
C ASN A 9 1.84 8.26 29.34
N ARG A 10 3.03 8.07 29.94
CA ARG A 10 4.33 8.27 29.26
C ARG A 10 4.67 7.21 28.20
N VAL A 11 3.93 6.10 28.15
CA VAL A 11 4.17 4.99 27.20
C VAL A 11 3.37 5.15 25.90
N ARG A 12 2.59 6.24 25.72
CA ARG A 12 1.72 6.44 24.55
C ARG A 12 2.32 7.25 23.41
N GLU A 13 3.57 7.67 23.52
CA GLU A 13 4.27 8.44 22.49
C GLU A 13 5.61 7.80 22.12
N SER A 14 5.59 6.74 21.31
CA SER A 14 6.66 6.45 20.34
C SER A 14 6.47 5.05 19.76
N SER A 15 5.71 4.96 18.67
CA SER A 15 5.93 4.03 17.55
C SER A 15 4.74 4.21 16.60
N ARG A 16 4.69 5.34 15.90
CA ARG A 16 4.06 5.27 14.57
C ARG A 16 4.90 4.24 13.82
N PRO A 17 4.33 3.14 13.32
CA PRO A 17 5.09 2.22 12.49
C PRO A 17 5.72 3.06 11.38
N ASP A 18 7.04 2.98 11.22
CA ASP A 18 7.66 3.51 10.01
C ASP A 18 6.87 2.97 8.82
N PRO A 19 6.51 3.81 7.83
CA PRO A 19 5.80 3.33 6.65
C PRO A 19 6.62 2.18 6.08
N ASP A 20 6.01 1.00 6.01
CA ASP A 20 6.67 -0.27 5.69
C ASP A 20 7.61 -0.09 4.48
N ALA A 21 8.90 0.07 4.77
CA ALA A 21 9.90 0.42 3.77
C ALA A 21 10.03 -0.70 2.72
N HIS A 22 9.74 -1.94 3.14
CA HIS A 22 9.67 -3.09 2.24
C HIS A 22 8.44 -3.04 1.35
N GLY A 23 7.28 -2.67 1.88
CA GLY A 23 6.06 -2.42 1.10
C GLY A 23 6.24 -1.31 0.07
N GLN A 24 6.81 -0.18 0.46
CA GLN A 24 7.08 0.95 -0.44
C GLN A 24 8.08 0.57 -1.54
N ALA A 25 9.17 -0.12 -1.21
CA ALA A 25 10.13 -0.59 -2.20
C ALA A 25 9.52 -1.61 -3.17
N SER A 26 8.69 -2.52 -2.67
CA SER A 26 7.99 -3.52 -3.50
C SER A 26 7.04 -2.86 -4.48
N LEU A 27 6.29 -1.84 -4.04
CA LEU A 27 5.37 -1.08 -4.89
C LEU A 27 6.11 -0.31 -5.99
N LEU A 28 7.23 0.35 -5.66
CA LEU A 28 8.04 1.07 -6.64
C LEU A 28 8.61 0.12 -7.71
N ILE A 29 9.01 -1.09 -7.30
CA ILE A 29 9.49 -2.12 -8.23
C ILE A 29 8.36 -2.59 -9.16
N VAL A 30 7.16 -2.81 -8.61
CA VAL A 30 5.98 -3.23 -9.40
C VAL A 30 5.56 -2.14 -10.38
N GLU A 31 5.53 -0.88 -9.96
CA GLU A 31 5.25 0.28 -10.81
C GLU A 31 6.28 0.38 -11.95
N SER A 32 7.57 0.29 -11.63
CA SER A 32 8.65 0.32 -12.62
C SER A 32 8.57 -0.85 -13.62
N LEU A 33 8.18 -2.04 -13.13
CA LEU A 33 7.99 -3.22 -13.97
C LEU A 33 6.83 -3.04 -14.95
N LEU A 34 5.68 -2.56 -14.47
CA LEU A 34 4.50 -2.31 -15.29
C LEU A 34 4.80 -1.26 -16.38
N HIS A 35 5.47 -0.16 -16.03
CA HIS A 35 5.94 0.81 -17.03
C HIS A 35 6.86 0.16 -18.07
N GLY A 36 7.83 -0.65 -17.66
CA GLY A 36 8.72 -1.37 -18.58
C GLY A 36 8.00 -2.38 -19.48
N MET A 37 6.91 -3.00 -19.01
CA MET A 37 6.09 -3.91 -19.81
C MET A 37 5.26 -3.17 -20.86
N ILE A 38 4.71 -2.01 -20.52
CA ILE A 38 3.97 -1.14 -21.46
C ILE A 38 4.91 -0.58 -22.53
N GLU A 39 6.08 -0.06 -22.14
CA GLU A 39 7.07 0.47 -23.08
C GLU A 39 7.52 -0.59 -24.10
N LYS A 40 7.66 -1.84 -23.64
CA LYS A 40 7.99 -3.00 -24.48
C LYS A 40 6.78 -3.58 -25.24
N ARG A 41 5.59 -2.99 -25.11
CA ARG A 41 4.32 -3.42 -25.73
C ARG A 41 3.95 -4.88 -25.41
N LEU A 42 4.34 -5.36 -24.23
CA LEU A 42 3.93 -6.67 -23.71
C LEU A 42 2.56 -6.63 -23.05
N LEU A 43 2.15 -5.44 -22.61
CA LEU A 43 0.84 -5.12 -22.07
C LEU A 43 0.40 -3.77 -22.64
N THR A 44 -0.89 -3.63 -22.87
CA THR A 44 -1.54 -2.33 -23.06
C THR A 44 -1.80 -1.67 -21.71
N VAL A 45 -2.05 -0.36 -21.75
CA VAL A 45 -2.42 0.41 -20.55
C VAL A 45 -3.73 -0.10 -19.96
N GLU A 46 -4.71 -0.45 -20.80
CA GLU A 46 -5.99 -1.03 -20.35
C GLU A 46 -5.79 -2.35 -19.61
N GLU A 47 -5.00 -3.27 -20.17
CA GLU A 47 -4.70 -4.55 -19.52
C GLU A 47 -3.95 -4.35 -18.19
N ALA A 48 -3.04 -3.37 -18.11
CA ALA A 48 -2.36 -3.03 -16.85
C ALA A 48 -3.35 -2.50 -15.79
N VAL A 49 -4.31 -1.66 -16.17
CA VAL A 49 -5.36 -1.16 -15.28
C VAL A 49 -6.28 -2.28 -14.81
N GLU A 50 -6.65 -3.22 -15.68
CA GLU A 50 -7.45 -4.39 -15.32
C GLU A 50 -6.74 -5.28 -14.28
N ILE A 51 -5.45 -5.56 -14.50
CA ILE A 51 -4.62 -6.33 -13.55
C ILE A 51 -4.58 -5.66 -12.17
N MET A 52 -4.35 -4.34 -12.14
CA MET A 52 -4.31 -3.59 -10.88
C MET A 52 -5.67 -3.56 -10.18
N THR A 53 -6.76 -3.49 -10.93
CA THR A 53 -8.13 -3.51 -10.39
C THR A 53 -8.44 -4.86 -9.75
N ALA A 54 -8.10 -5.97 -10.43
CA ALA A 54 -8.24 -7.30 -9.88
C ALA A 54 -7.40 -7.50 -8.60
N ALA A 55 -6.21 -6.90 -8.53
CA ALA A 55 -5.38 -6.93 -7.33
C ALA A 55 -6.02 -6.19 -6.14
N CYS A 56 -6.71 -5.06 -6.38
CA CYS A 56 -7.51 -4.39 -5.35
C CYS A 56 -8.62 -5.29 -4.83
N GLU A 57 -9.42 -5.86 -5.73
CA GLU A 57 -10.56 -6.71 -5.36
C GLU A 57 -10.12 -7.89 -4.50
N VAL A 58 -9.02 -8.55 -4.87
CA VAL A 58 -8.43 -9.64 -4.07
C VAL A 58 -7.94 -9.14 -2.71
N LYS A 59 -7.32 -7.96 -2.62
CA LYS A 59 -6.89 -7.39 -1.33
C LYS A 59 -8.09 -7.02 -0.45
N GLU A 60 -9.18 -6.53 -1.02
CA GLU A 60 -10.44 -6.27 -0.31
C GLU A 60 -11.05 -7.56 0.24
N GLU A 61 -11.08 -8.63 -0.56
CA GLU A 61 -11.57 -9.95 -0.13
C GLU A 61 -10.69 -10.54 0.99
N ILE A 62 -9.37 -10.41 0.87
CA ILE A 62 -8.43 -10.82 1.91
C ILE A 62 -8.62 -9.97 3.18
N ALA A 63 -8.78 -8.65 3.07
CA ALA A 63 -9.03 -7.78 4.21
C ALA A 63 -10.35 -8.12 4.91
N ALA A 64 -11.40 -8.44 4.15
CA ALA A 64 -12.70 -8.85 4.69
C ALA A 64 -12.65 -10.22 5.42
N THR A 65 -11.67 -11.06 5.12
CA THR A 65 -11.50 -12.40 5.70
C THR A 65 -10.35 -12.49 6.72
N SER A 66 -9.49 -11.48 6.79
CA SER A 66 -8.31 -11.40 7.64
C SER A 66 -8.60 -10.64 8.93
N VAL A 67 -7.89 -10.98 10.02
CA VAL A 67 -7.82 -10.15 11.25
C VAL A 67 -6.70 -9.10 11.10
N GLU A 68 -6.46 -8.62 9.88
CA GLU A 68 -5.61 -7.45 9.64
C GLU A 68 -6.31 -6.24 10.27
N SER A 69 -5.54 -5.35 10.92
CA SER A 69 -6.11 -4.07 11.36
C SER A 69 -6.59 -3.29 10.14
N ASP A 70 -7.80 -2.75 10.19
CA ASP A 70 -8.43 -1.95 9.11
C ASP A 70 -7.48 -0.89 8.52
N ASP A 71 -6.60 -0.29 9.34
CA ASP A 71 -5.60 0.70 8.93
C ASP A 71 -4.59 0.17 7.89
N ALA A 72 -4.14 -1.09 8.01
CA ALA A 72 -3.15 -1.68 7.10
C ALA A 72 -3.76 -2.04 5.73
N ALA A 73 -5.02 -2.50 5.75
CA ALA A 73 -5.79 -2.76 4.54
C ALA A 73 -6.11 -1.44 3.81
N GLN A 74 -6.57 -0.42 4.53
CA GLN A 74 -6.90 0.89 3.95
C GLN A 74 -5.66 1.58 3.36
N HIS A 75 -4.51 1.50 4.02
CA HIS A 75 -3.26 2.05 3.52
C HIS A 75 -2.80 1.35 2.23
N SER A 76 -2.95 0.02 2.17
CA SER A 76 -2.63 -0.76 0.97
C SER A 76 -3.53 -0.39 -0.21
N LEU A 77 -4.82 -0.20 0.02
CA LEU A 77 -5.79 0.22 -1.00
C LEU A 77 -5.52 1.65 -1.51
N ASP A 78 -5.23 2.60 -0.61
CA ASP A 78 -4.88 3.98 -1.00
C ASP A 78 -3.62 4.02 -1.87
N LEU A 79 -2.62 3.20 -1.55
CA LEU A 79 -1.40 3.09 -2.35
C LEU A 79 -1.64 2.52 -3.73
N ILE A 80 -2.42 1.44 -3.85
CA ILE A 80 -2.77 0.88 -5.16
C ILE A 80 -3.52 1.91 -6.01
N ALA A 81 -4.51 2.60 -5.42
CA ALA A 81 -5.28 3.63 -6.10
C ALA A 81 -4.40 4.77 -6.65
N ARG A 82 -3.39 5.19 -5.87
CA ARG A 82 -2.42 6.22 -6.30
C ARG A 82 -1.58 5.79 -7.49
N ILE A 83 -1.10 4.54 -7.51
CA ILE A 83 -0.33 4.01 -8.65
C ILE A 83 -1.22 3.93 -9.89
N THR A 84 -2.45 3.40 -9.77
CA THR A 84 -3.40 3.37 -10.90
C THR A 84 -3.71 4.76 -11.44
N ALA A 85 -3.85 5.76 -10.56
CA ALA A 85 -4.06 7.15 -10.97
C ALA A 85 -2.83 7.72 -11.71
N SER A 86 -1.62 7.44 -11.24
CA SER A 86 -0.36 7.82 -11.91
C SER A 86 -0.30 7.29 -13.35
N PHE A 87 -0.58 5.99 -13.53
CA PHE A 87 -0.62 5.36 -14.85
C PHE A 87 -1.62 6.02 -15.81
N LYS A 88 -2.82 6.35 -15.32
CA LYS A 88 -3.86 6.99 -16.12
C LYS A 88 -3.49 8.41 -16.56
N VAL A 89 -2.70 9.13 -15.78
CA VAL A 89 -2.25 10.50 -16.10
C VAL A 89 -1.09 10.48 -17.10
N ASP A 90 -0.13 9.57 -16.94
CA ASP A 90 1.06 9.52 -17.80
C ASP A 90 0.79 8.97 -19.21
N HIS A 91 -0.31 8.23 -19.39
CA HIS A 91 -0.62 7.51 -20.63
C HIS A 91 -1.99 7.85 -21.25
N GLY A 92 -2.73 8.82 -20.70
CA GLY A 92 -3.98 9.36 -21.26
C GLY A 92 -3.74 10.60 -22.12
#